data_AF-A0A0P7YRM4-F1
#
_entry.id   AF-A0A0P7YRM4-F1
#
_cell.length_a   1.000
_cell.length_b   1.000
_cell.length_c   1.000
_cell.angle_alpha   90.00
_cell.angle_beta   90.00
_cell.angle_gamma   90.00
#
_symmetry.space_group_name_H-M   'P 1'
#
loop_
_entity.id
_entity.type
_entity.pdbx_description
1 polymer ?
#
loop_
_entity_poly.entity_id
_entity_poly.type
_entity_poly.pdbx_seq_one_letter_code
_entity_poly.pdbx_strand_id
1 'polypeptide(L)'
;MYNSLTKRNTFALSLYHRSGGRASAVDLLVGLKGYGKFELATQDILSIGRDLLCLLESHHAYPILHYFRFHEPHYALARMALISLDLATLIKTALHPQVYQSLIGSSAVKALESGGLDMLFQLADSFLSSNQLAKPQPTSEWRHQYFKSMKALQQQGIETVIDWETGADAYVAQRSRWDATVRSFAAYMEYQWSEIAPVEQEGA
;
A
#
# COMPACT_ATOMS: atom_id res chain seq x y z
N MET A 1 17.56 -14.38 13.01
CA MET A 1 18.02 -13.56 11.85
C MET A 1 17.58 -14.13 10.50
N TYR A 2 18.03 -15.32 10.06
CA TYR A 2 17.67 -15.88 8.73
C TYR A 2 16.15 -15.98 8.48
N ASN A 3 15.40 -16.52 9.46
CA ASN A 3 13.93 -16.62 9.38
C ASN A 3 13.24 -15.25 9.19
N SER A 4 13.74 -14.19 9.83
CA SER A 4 13.16 -12.85 9.72
C SER A 4 13.38 -12.24 8.33
N LEU A 5 14.56 -12.43 7.74
CA LEU A 5 14.86 -11.99 6.38
C LEU A 5 14.04 -12.78 5.35
N THR A 6 13.93 -14.11 5.52
CA THR A 6 13.05 -14.93 4.67
C THR A 6 11.61 -14.45 4.73
N LYS A 7 11.06 -14.18 5.93
CA LYS A 7 9.69 -13.67 6.07
C LYS A 7 9.47 -12.34 5.35
N ARG A 8 10.38 -11.38 5.52
CA ARG A 8 10.34 -10.09 4.79
C ARG A 8 10.30 -10.33 3.28
N ASN A 9 11.20 -11.17 2.76
CA ASN A 9 11.31 -11.41 1.32
C ASN A 9 10.09 -12.15 0.77
N THR A 10 9.57 -13.13 1.51
CA THR A 10 8.33 -13.83 1.17
C THR A 10 7.15 -12.87 1.12
N PHE A 11 7.05 -11.93 2.06
CA PHE A 11 6.02 -10.90 2.05
C PHE A 11 6.13 -9.99 0.82
N ALA A 12 7.34 -9.53 0.49
CA ALA A 12 7.61 -8.73 -0.72
C ALA A 12 7.16 -9.45 -1.99
N LEU A 13 7.57 -10.71 -2.15
CA LEU A 13 7.22 -11.54 -3.31
C LEU A 13 5.71 -11.80 -3.38
N SER A 14 5.07 -12.04 -2.24
CA SER A 14 3.62 -12.20 -2.15
C SER A 14 2.90 -10.95 -2.70
N LEU A 15 3.29 -9.75 -2.24
CA LEU A 15 2.72 -8.50 -2.76
C LEU A 15 3.02 -8.29 -4.25
N TYR A 16 4.24 -8.59 -4.69
CA TYR A 16 4.64 -8.48 -6.10
C TYR A 16 3.75 -9.33 -7.00
N HIS A 17 3.58 -10.61 -6.68
CA HIS A 17 2.76 -11.51 -7.50
C HIS A 17 1.26 -11.18 -7.42
N ARG A 18 0.75 -10.81 -6.25
CA ARG A 18 -0.67 -10.47 -6.08
C ARG A 18 -1.05 -9.14 -6.73
N SER A 19 -0.08 -8.22 -6.93
CA SER A 19 -0.27 -6.96 -7.67
C SER A 19 0.07 -7.06 -9.16
N GLY A 20 0.16 -8.28 -9.71
CA GLY A 20 0.47 -8.50 -11.13
C GLY A 20 1.87 -8.04 -11.55
N GLY A 21 2.80 -7.88 -10.61
CA GLY A 21 4.16 -7.41 -10.83
C GLY A 21 4.29 -5.89 -11.02
N ARG A 22 3.20 -5.13 -10.95
CA ARG A 22 3.17 -3.69 -11.27
C ARG A 22 3.17 -2.76 -10.06
N ALA A 23 3.22 -3.31 -8.84
CA ALA A 23 3.06 -2.54 -7.60
C ALA A 23 1.77 -1.70 -7.57
N SER A 24 0.69 -2.27 -8.12
CA SER A 24 -0.63 -1.64 -8.21
C SER A 24 -1.56 -2.19 -7.12
N ALA A 25 -2.01 -1.32 -6.22
CA ALA A 25 -3.02 -1.68 -5.23
C ALA A 25 -4.39 -1.96 -5.87
N VAL A 26 -4.67 -1.36 -7.03
CA VAL A 26 -5.90 -1.64 -7.81
C VAL A 26 -5.89 -3.05 -8.35
N ASP A 27 -4.77 -3.49 -8.92
CA ASP A 27 -4.64 -4.85 -9.44
C ASP A 27 -4.76 -5.88 -8.32
N LEU A 28 -4.17 -5.56 -7.17
CA LEU A 28 -4.31 -6.36 -5.96
C LEU A 28 -5.78 -6.43 -5.51
N LEU A 29 -6.49 -5.30 -5.49
CA LEU A 29 -7.91 -5.25 -5.13
C LEU A 29 -8.79 -6.01 -6.12
N VAL A 30 -8.51 -5.92 -7.42
CA VAL A 30 -9.19 -6.71 -8.46
C VAL A 30 -8.93 -8.21 -8.23
N GLY A 31 -7.69 -8.60 -7.96
CA GLY A 31 -7.33 -10.00 -7.66
C GLY A 31 -8.05 -10.54 -6.43
N LEU A 32 -8.23 -9.72 -5.40
CA LEU A 32 -8.93 -10.08 -4.16
C LEU A 32 -10.42 -10.39 -4.35
N LYS A 33 -11.07 -9.87 -5.40
CA LYS A 33 -12.49 -10.14 -5.68
C LYS A 33 -12.74 -11.61 -6.07
N GLY A 34 -11.75 -12.30 -6.64
CA GLY A 34 -11.89 -13.67 -7.14
C GLY A 34 -13.11 -13.84 -8.07
N TYR A 35 -13.89 -14.90 -7.87
CA TYR A 35 -15.08 -15.25 -8.67
C TYR A 35 -16.35 -14.44 -8.36
N GLY A 36 -16.21 -13.24 -7.77
CA GLY A 36 -17.33 -12.28 -7.67
C GLY A 36 -17.68 -11.79 -6.28
N LYS A 37 -16.94 -12.17 -5.23
CA LYS A 37 -17.20 -11.72 -3.85
C LYS A 37 -15.92 -11.54 -3.04
N PHE A 38 -15.88 -10.48 -2.23
CA PHE A 38 -14.78 -10.20 -1.30
C PHE A 38 -14.84 -10.99 0.02
N GLU A 39 -15.71 -12.02 0.13
CA GLU A 39 -15.85 -12.83 1.35
C GLU A 39 -14.50 -13.43 1.80
N LEU A 40 -13.71 -13.93 0.84
CA LEU A 40 -12.36 -14.47 1.10
C LEU A 40 -11.29 -13.38 1.24
N ALA A 41 -11.51 -12.19 0.69
CA ALA A 41 -10.55 -11.09 0.71
C ALA A 41 -10.20 -10.62 2.13
N THR A 42 -11.13 -10.77 3.08
CA THR A 42 -10.91 -10.37 4.48
C THR A 42 -9.75 -11.15 5.12
N GLN A 43 -9.64 -12.45 4.87
CA GLN A 43 -8.55 -13.28 5.41
C GLN A 43 -7.21 -12.90 4.78
N ASP A 44 -7.24 -12.66 3.48
CA ASP A 44 -6.11 -12.23 2.67
C ASP A 44 -5.55 -10.86 3.09
N ILE A 45 -6.44 -9.90 3.37
CA ILE A 45 -6.09 -8.56 3.87
C ILE A 45 -5.55 -8.67 5.29
N LEU A 46 -6.16 -9.50 6.13
CA LEU A 46 -5.68 -9.74 7.49
C LEU A 46 -4.27 -10.35 7.48
N SER A 47 -3.96 -11.23 6.51
CA SER A 47 -2.60 -11.77 6.34
C SER A 47 -1.60 -10.67 6.01
N ILE A 48 -1.92 -9.76 5.06
CA ILE A 48 -1.05 -8.60 4.75
C ILE A 48 -0.82 -7.76 6.00
N GLY A 49 -1.88 -7.45 6.76
CA GLY A 49 -1.78 -6.71 8.02
C GLY A 49 -0.87 -7.39 9.05
N ARG A 50 -0.96 -8.72 9.18
CA ARG A 50 -0.08 -9.51 10.06
C ARG A 50 1.37 -9.49 9.59
N ASP A 51 1.61 -9.58 8.29
CA ASP A 51 2.95 -9.57 7.71
C ASP A 51 3.64 -8.20 7.93
N LEU A 52 2.89 -7.10 7.84
CA LEU A 52 3.38 -5.75 8.18
C LEU A 52 3.79 -5.63 9.66
N LEU A 53 2.98 -6.18 10.57
CA LEU A 53 3.33 -6.20 11.99
C LEU A 53 4.54 -7.10 12.27
N CYS A 54 4.62 -8.24 11.60
CA CYS A 54 5.81 -9.10 11.67
C CYS A 54 7.07 -8.39 11.16
N LEU A 55 6.94 -7.55 10.14
CA LEU A 55 8.04 -6.72 9.63
C LEU A 55 8.48 -5.70 10.69
N LEU A 56 7.53 -4.96 11.28
CA LEU A 56 7.80 -4.02 12.37
C LEU A 56 8.49 -4.71 13.57
N GLU A 57 7.96 -5.84 14.04
CA GLU A 57 8.58 -6.58 15.14
C GLU A 57 9.97 -7.10 14.77
N SER A 58 10.19 -7.46 13.51
CA SER A 58 11.53 -7.86 13.05
C SER A 58 12.52 -6.69 13.05
N HIS A 59 12.06 -5.46 12.89
CA HIS A 59 12.89 -4.27 13.05
C HIS A 59 13.29 -4.06 14.50
N HIS A 60 12.38 -4.19 15.45
CA HIS A 60 12.71 -4.11 16.87
C HIS A 60 13.71 -5.18 17.32
N ALA A 61 13.55 -6.41 16.81
CA ALA A 61 14.45 -7.51 17.16
C ALA A 61 15.79 -7.48 16.41
N TYR A 62 15.80 -7.05 15.15
CA TYR A 62 16.98 -7.07 14.27
C TYR A 62 17.00 -5.85 13.32
N PRO A 63 17.29 -4.63 13.81
CA PRO A 63 17.26 -3.41 13.00
C PRO A 63 18.17 -3.49 11.77
N ILE A 64 19.32 -4.18 11.90
CA ILE A 64 20.31 -4.34 10.83
C ILE A 64 19.75 -5.00 9.56
N LEU A 65 18.66 -5.79 9.67
CA LEU A 65 18.04 -6.45 8.51
C LEU A 65 17.38 -5.48 7.53
N HIS A 66 16.96 -4.31 8.02
CA HIS A 66 16.28 -3.30 7.21
C HIS A 66 17.26 -2.39 6.46
N TYR A 67 18.56 -2.43 6.83
CA TYR A 67 19.65 -1.81 6.06
C TYR A 67 20.03 -2.62 4.81
N PHE A 68 19.62 -3.90 4.71
CA PHE A 68 19.87 -4.69 3.50
C PHE A 68 18.96 -4.23 2.36
N ARG A 69 19.58 -3.46 1.47
CA ARG A 69 19.04 -3.09 0.16
C ARG A 69 19.26 -4.24 -0.83
N PHE A 70 18.18 -4.73 -1.41
CA PHE A 70 18.23 -5.59 -2.59
C PHE A 70 18.27 -4.70 -3.83
N HIS A 71 18.82 -5.20 -4.94
CA HIS A 71 18.79 -4.45 -6.19
C HIS A 71 17.35 -4.39 -6.74
N GLU A 72 16.58 -5.45 -6.54
CA GLU A 72 15.24 -5.58 -7.07
C GLU A 72 14.22 -4.74 -6.27
N PRO A 73 13.52 -3.77 -6.90
CA PRO A 73 12.64 -2.84 -6.19
C PRO A 73 11.45 -3.49 -5.48
N HIS A 74 11.06 -4.71 -5.86
CA HIS A 74 9.97 -5.43 -5.19
C HIS A 74 10.29 -5.82 -3.74
N TYR A 75 11.56 -5.86 -3.35
CA TYR A 75 11.97 -6.04 -1.95
C TYR A 75 12.03 -4.74 -1.15
N ALA A 76 11.79 -3.59 -1.77
CA ALA A 76 11.83 -2.30 -1.10
C ALA A 76 10.67 -2.17 -0.09
N LEU A 77 10.99 -1.81 1.15
CA LEU A 77 9.99 -1.56 2.19
C LEU A 77 9.04 -0.42 1.80
N ALA A 78 9.56 0.61 1.12
CA ALA A 78 8.75 1.69 0.57
C ALA A 78 7.66 1.16 -0.39
N ARG A 79 7.98 0.16 -1.23
CA ARG A 79 6.99 -0.46 -2.12
C ARG A 79 5.98 -1.31 -1.36
N MET A 80 6.41 -2.07 -0.36
CA MET A 80 5.48 -2.83 0.51
C MET A 80 4.50 -1.90 1.22
N ALA A 81 5.00 -0.78 1.77
CA ALA A 81 4.20 0.25 2.42
C ALA A 81 3.23 0.92 1.44
N LEU A 82 3.72 1.33 0.26
CA LEU A 82 2.90 1.93 -0.80
C LEU A 82 1.71 1.04 -1.15
N ILE A 83 1.96 -0.22 -1.55
CA ILE A 83 0.90 -1.13 -2.00
C ILE A 83 -0.11 -1.38 -0.87
N SER A 84 0.36 -1.59 0.35
CA SER A 84 -0.50 -1.95 1.48
C SER A 84 -1.37 -0.79 1.96
N LEU A 85 -0.78 0.40 2.09
CA LEU A 85 -1.50 1.61 2.51
C LEU A 85 -2.43 2.12 1.41
N ASP A 86 -2.02 2.03 0.15
CA ASP A 86 -2.88 2.38 -0.98
C ASP A 86 -4.04 1.39 -1.14
N LEU A 87 -3.83 0.09 -0.89
CA LEU A 87 -4.92 -0.90 -0.84
C LEU A 87 -5.95 -0.54 0.23
N ALA A 88 -5.50 -0.25 1.46
CA ALA A 88 -6.42 0.15 2.54
C ALA A 88 -7.17 1.44 2.20
N THR A 89 -6.47 2.39 1.57
CA THR A 89 -7.05 3.67 1.15
C THR A 89 -8.10 3.49 0.06
N LEU A 90 -7.82 2.69 -0.99
CA LEU A 90 -8.76 2.37 -2.05
C LEU A 90 -9.98 1.60 -1.53
N ILE A 91 -9.80 0.60 -0.66
CA ILE A 91 -10.93 -0.14 -0.09
C ILE A 91 -11.91 0.83 0.61
N LYS A 92 -11.39 1.79 1.38
CA LYS A 92 -12.21 2.72 2.16
C LYS A 92 -12.85 3.83 1.33
N THR A 93 -12.28 4.19 0.19
CA THR A 93 -12.66 5.41 -0.56
C THR A 93 -13.19 5.14 -1.96
N ALA A 94 -12.86 4.00 -2.57
CA ALA A 94 -13.26 3.66 -3.94
C ALA A 94 -14.47 2.73 -4.01
N LEU A 95 -14.63 1.80 -3.05
CA LEU A 95 -15.68 0.79 -3.07
C LEU A 95 -17.06 1.36 -2.69
N HIS A 96 -18.13 0.83 -3.29
CA HIS A 96 -19.49 1.24 -2.95
C HIS A 96 -19.81 0.95 -1.47
N PRO A 97 -20.17 1.98 -0.67
CA PRO A 97 -20.14 1.90 0.79
C PRO A 97 -21.22 0.97 1.37
N GLN A 98 -22.34 0.81 0.68
CA GLN A 98 -23.43 -0.08 1.11
C GLN A 98 -23.20 -1.54 0.67
N VAL A 99 -22.60 -1.73 -0.50
CA VAL A 99 -22.44 -3.06 -1.10
C VAL A 99 -21.27 -3.79 -0.44
N TYR A 100 -20.21 -3.06 -0.11
CA TYR A 100 -19.00 -3.60 0.50
C TYR A 100 -18.82 -3.17 1.97
N GLN A 101 -19.91 -2.79 2.65
CA GLN A 101 -19.88 -2.31 4.03
C GLN A 101 -19.14 -3.26 4.98
N SER A 102 -19.37 -4.57 4.84
CA SER A 102 -18.74 -5.61 5.67
C SER A 102 -17.22 -5.64 5.52
N LEU A 103 -16.71 -5.49 4.30
CA LEU A 103 -15.28 -5.42 4.03
C LEU A 103 -14.68 -4.11 4.54
N ILE A 104 -15.29 -2.97 4.17
CA ILE A 104 -14.83 -1.62 4.52
C ILE A 104 -14.73 -1.46 6.05
N GLY A 105 -15.75 -1.93 6.77
CA GLY A 105 -15.83 -1.87 8.23
C GLY A 105 -15.10 -3.02 8.95
N SER A 106 -14.42 -3.92 8.24
CA SER A 106 -13.78 -5.08 8.84
C SER A 106 -12.56 -4.70 9.68
N SER A 107 -12.28 -5.51 10.71
CA SER A 107 -11.04 -5.41 11.48
C SER A 107 -9.80 -5.69 10.62
N ALA A 108 -9.93 -6.45 9.53
CA ALA A 108 -8.84 -6.73 8.61
C ALA A 108 -8.36 -5.45 7.89
N VAL A 109 -9.28 -4.65 7.34
CA VAL A 109 -8.94 -3.38 6.69
C VAL A 109 -8.39 -2.37 7.70
N LYS A 110 -8.96 -2.33 8.91
CA LYS A 110 -8.43 -1.49 10.00
C LYS A 110 -7.00 -1.90 10.37
N ALA A 111 -6.73 -3.20 10.52
CA ALA A 111 -5.39 -3.71 10.85
C ALA A 111 -4.38 -3.44 9.72
N LEU A 112 -4.79 -3.55 8.46
CA LEU A 112 -3.97 -3.19 7.31
C LEU A 112 -3.58 -1.70 7.34
N GLU A 113 -4.55 -0.81 7.57
CA GLU A 113 -4.31 0.63 7.66
C GLU A 113 -3.44 0.99 8.86
N SER A 114 -3.88 0.65 10.08
CA SER A 114 -3.18 1.08 11.30
C SER A 114 -1.83 0.39 11.42
N GLY A 115 -1.76 -0.92 11.15
CA GLY A 115 -0.50 -1.66 11.19
C GLY A 115 0.49 -1.19 10.12
N GLY A 116 0.01 -0.83 8.92
CA GLY A 116 0.85 -0.23 7.88
C GLY A 116 1.39 1.14 8.27
N LEU A 117 0.55 2.00 8.87
CA LEU A 117 0.97 3.33 9.34
C LEU A 117 1.95 3.22 10.50
N ASP A 118 1.67 2.35 11.48
CA ASP A 118 2.53 2.13 12.64
C ASP A 118 3.91 1.60 12.21
N MET A 119 3.92 0.61 11.30
CA MET A 119 5.16 0.09 10.72
C MET A 119 5.92 1.20 9.97
N LEU A 120 5.25 1.98 9.13
CA LEU A 120 5.90 3.01 8.32
C LEU A 120 6.51 4.10 9.20
N PHE A 121 5.77 4.61 10.17
CA PHE A 121 6.24 5.71 11.01
C PHE A 121 7.32 5.29 12.00
N GLN A 122 7.24 4.09 12.59
CA GLN A 122 8.29 3.62 13.51
C GLN A 122 9.60 3.31 12.77
N LEU A 123 9.52 2.73 11.57
CA LEU A 123 10.70 2.59 10.71
C LEU A 123 11.23 3.96 10.31
N ALA A 124 10.37 4.86 9.84
CA ALA A 124 10.78 6.21 9.46
C ALA A 124 11.47 6.95 10.61
N ASP A 125 10.98 6.88 11.84
CA ASP A 125 11.60 7.51 13.00
C ASP A 125 13.00 6.94 13.30
N SER A 126 13.21 5.65 13.00
CA SER A 126 14.51 4.99 13.18
C SER A 126 15.53 5.32 12.09
N PHE A 127 15.08 5.61 10.86
CA PHE A 127 15.94 5.74 9.68
C PHE A 127 16.04 7.16 9.13
N LEU A 128 14.98 7.94 9.25
CA LEU A 128 14.85 9.28 8.67
C LEU A 128 15.02 10.34 9.75
N SER A 129 15.92 11.27 9.52
CA SER A 129 15.93 12.53 10.28
C SER A 129 14.75 13.40 9.84
N SER A 130 14.21 14.23 10.74
CA SER A 130 13.07 15.14 10.45
C SER A 130 13.26 16.03 9.21
N ASN A 131 14.50 16.35 8.85
CA ASN A 131 14.86 17.14 7.68
C ASN A 131 14.86 16.36 6.35
N GLN A 132 14.62 15.05 6.37
CA GLN A 132 14.64 14.18 5.18
C GLN A 132 13.23 13.89 4.62
N LEU A 133 12.19 14.51 5.16
CA LEU A 133 10.84 14.37 4.64
C LEU A 133 10.73 14.98 3.23
N ALA A 134 10.38 14.13 2.27
CA ALA A 134 10.09 14.51 0.90
C ALA A 134 8.96 15.53 0.87
N LYS A 135 9.03 16.43 -0.12
CA LYS A 135 7.95 17.38 -0.36
C LYS A 135 6.67 16.62 -0.74
N PRO A 136 5.50 17.06 -0.26
CA PRO A 136 4.23 16.51 -0.71
C PRO A 136 4.13 16.63 -2.23
N GLN A 137 3.65 15.57 -2.89
CA GLN A 137 3.38 15.64 -4.32
C GLN A 137 2.11 16.44 -4.60
N PRO A 138 1.93 16.93 -5.84
CA PRO A 138 0.71 17.63 -6.23
C PRO A 138 -0.52 16.74 -6.04
N THR A 139 -1.52 17.24 -5.32
CA THR A 139 -2.78 16.52 -5.09
C THR A 139 -3.49 16.12 -6.39
N SER A 140 -3.26 16.86 -7.48
CA SER A 140 -3.81 16.59 -8.81
C SER A 140 -3.37 15.25 -9.40
N GLU A 141 -2.13 14.83 -9.18
CA GLU A 141 -1.61 13.54 -9.70
C GLU A 141 -2.30 12.36 -9.01
N TRP A 142 -2.46 12.43 -7.67
CA TRP A 142 -3.19 11.41 -6.91
C TRP A 142 -4.66 11.33 -7.28
N ARG A 143 -5.31 12.47 -7.54
CA ARG A 143 -6.70 12.46 -8.06
C ARG A 143 -6.80 11.79 -9.42
N HIS A 144 -5.89 12.12 -10.34
CA HIS A 144 -5.87 11.51 -11.66
C HIS A 144 -5.71 9.98 -11.56
N GLN A 145 -4.76 9.54 -10.73
CA GLN A 145 -4.54 8.12 -10.47
C GLN A 145 -5.76 7.45 -9.84
N TYR A 146 -6.40 8.10 -8.87
CA TYR A 146 -7.64 7.61 -8.26
C TYR A 146 -8.74 7.39 -9.32
N PHE A 147 -8.97 8.34 -10.23
CA PHE A 147 -9.98 8.16 -11.28
C PHE A 147 -9.61 7.04 -12.27
N LYS A 148 -8.32 6.82 -12.55
CA LYS A 148 -7.85 5.66 -13.34
C LYS A 148 -8.15 4.35 -12.61
N SER A 149 -7.91 4.31 -11.30
CA SER A 149 -8.27 3.18 -10.42
C SER A 149 -9.77 2.89 -10.46
N MET A 150 -10.61 3.92 -10.33
CA MET A 150 -12.07 3.80 -10.34
C MET A 150 -12.59 3.19 -11.66
N LYS A 151 -12.06 3.66 -12.80
CA LYS A 151 -12.37 3.09 -14.12
C LYS A 151 -11.97 1.62 -14.21
N ALA A 152 -10.78 1.27 -13.74
CA ALA A 152 -10.30 -0.11 -13.76
C ALA A 152 -11.16 -1.02 -12.87
N LEU A 153 -11.58 -0.57 -11.69
CA LEU A 153 -12.48 -1.31 -10.81
C LEU A 153 -13.85 -1.56 -11.47
N GLN A 154 -14.45 -0.53 -12.07
CA GLN A 154 -15.72 -0.67 -12.77
C GLN A 154 -15.65 -1.64 -13.97
N GLN A 155 -14.55 -1.59 -14.74
CA GLN A 155 -14.32 -2.52 -15.86
C GLN A 155 -14.26 -3.98 -15.41
N GLN A 156 -13.87 -4.24 -14.15
CA GLN A 156 -13.86 -5.56 -13.53
C GLN A 156 -15.16 -5.88 -12.79
N GLY A 157 -16.21 -5.06 -12.98
CA GLY A 157 -17.51 -5.20 -12.34
C GLY A 157 -17.47 -5.02 -10.82
N ILE A 158 -16.51 -4.27 -10.29
CA ILE A 158 -16.49 -3.88 -8.87
C ILE A 158 -17.31 -2.60 -8.75
N GLU A 159 -18.30 -2.61 -7.85
CA GLU A 159 -19.13 -1.43 -7.63
C GLU A 159 -18.34 -0.36 -6.86
N THR A 160 -18.33 0.85 -7.39
CA THR A 160 -17.56 1.95 -6.80
C THR A 160 -18.47 2.96 -6.11
N VAL A 161 -17.92 3.91 -5.36
CA VAL A 161 -18.68 5.08 -4.89
C VAL A 161 -19.38 5.79 -6.04
N ILE A 162 -20.55 6.37 -5.76
CA ILE A 162 -21.36 7.08 -6.76
C ILE A 162 -20.73 8.45 -7.06
N ASP A 163 -20.38 9.20 -6.01
CA ASP A 163 -19.70 10.48 -6.12
C ASP A 163 -18.19 10.27 -6.09
N TRP A 164 -17.59 10.25 -7.29
CA TRP A 164 -16.15 10.06 -7.47
C TRP A 164 -15.33 11.25 -6.97
N GLU A 165 -15.88 12.46 -6.97
CA GLU A 165 -15.16 13.65 -6.51
C GLU A 165 -14.99 13.61 -5.00
N THR A 166 -16.07 13.31 -4.27
CA THR A 166 -16.00 13.08 -2.81
C THR A 166 -15.08 11.91 -2.47
N GLY A 167 -15.13 10.82 -3.25
CA GLY A 167 -14.22 9.69 -3.10
C GLY A 167 -12.75 10.08 -3.31
N ALA A 168 -12.46 10.90 -4.32
CA ALA A 168 -11.12 11.40 -4.61
C ALA A 168 -10.60 12.35 -3.52
N ASP A 169 -11.46 13.20 -2.95
CA ASP A 169 -11.11 14.05 -1.81
C ASP A 169 -10.71 13.20 -0.59
N ALA A 170 -11.49 12.17 -0.28
CA ALA A 170 -11.19 11.23 0.81
C ALA A 170 -9.91 10.43 0.56
N TYR A 171 -9.69 9.98 -0.68
CA TYR A 171 -8.47 9.29 -1.10
C TYR A 171 -7.23 10.18 -0.90
N VAL A 172 -7.27 11.42 -1.40
CA VAL A 172 -6.17 12.38 -1.26
C VAL A 172 -5.90 12.68 0.21
N ALA A 173 -6.95 12.94 1.00
CA ALA A 173 -6.81 13.20 2.43
C ALA A 173 -6.12 12.02 3.15
N GLN A 174 -6.53 10.78 2.87
CA GLN A 174 -5.92 9.62 3.50
C GLN A 174 -4.48 9.37 3.00
N ARG A 175 -4.23 9.50 1.70
CA ARG A 175 -2.90 9.32 1.09
C ARG A 175 -1.87 10.35 1.58
N SER A 176 -2.30 11.60 1.75
CA SER A 176 -1.44 12.68 2.27
C SER A 176 -0.82 12.40 3.63
N ARG A 177 -1.40 11.48 4.42
CA ARG A 177 -0.88 11.10 5.73
C ARG A 177 0.42 10.31 5.66
N TRP A 178 0.68 9.60 4.56
CA TRP A 178 1.77 8.63 4.49
C TRP A 178 2.66 8.76 3.25
N ASP A 179 2.19 9.36 2.15
CA ASP A 179 2.92 9.39 0.87
C ASP A 179 4.31 10.03 1.00
N ALA A 180 4.40 11.18 1.68
CA ALA A 180 5.67 11.86 1.92
C ALA A 180 6.67 10.96 2.65
N THR A 181 6.24 10.23 3.68
CA THR A 181 7.09 9.30 4.43
C THR A 181 7.53 8.13 3.56
N VAL A 182 6.64 7.53 2.76
CA VAL A 182 6.99 6.45 1.83
C VAL A 182 8.04 6.91 0.80
N ARG A 183 7.87 8.10 0.22
CA ARG A 183 8.84 8.70 -0.72
C ARG A 183 10.19 8.98 -0.08
N SER A 184 10.17 9.51 1.14
CA SER A 184 11.40 9.78 1.92
C SER A 184 12.15 8.48 2.19
N PHE A 185 11.42 7.43 2.55
CA PHE A 185 11.98 6.12 2.81
C PHE A 185 12.55 5.47 1.54
N ALA A 186 11.87 5.62 0.40
CA ALA A 186 12.39 5.19 -0.90
C ALA A 186 13.71 5.88 -1.25
N ALA A 187 13.76 7.20 -1.08
CA ALA A 187 14.95 8.01 -1.35
C ALA A 187 16.11 7.67 -0.40
N TYR A 188 15.83 7.47 0.89
CA TYR A 188 16.81 7.03 1.89
C TYR A 188 17.42 5.67 1.52
N MET A 189 16.60 4.75 1.01
CA MET A 189 17.03 3.44 0.51
C MET A 189 17.57 3.49 -0.93
N GLU A 190 17.79 4.70 -1.47
CA GLU A 190 18.38 4.97 -2.79
C GLU A 190 17.60 4.35 -3.98
N TYR A 191 16.28 4.20 -3.85
CA TYR A 191 15.41 3.84 -4.97
C TYR A 191 14.84 5.09 -5.64
N GLN A 192 14.70 5.04 -6.96
CA GLN A 192 13.93 6.03 -7.71
C GLN A 192 12.43 5.79 -7.50
N TRP A 193 11.63 6.86 -7.51
CA TRP A 193 10.17 6.69 -7.35
C TRP A 193 9.54 5.87 -8.48
N SER A 194 10.06 5.99 -9.70
CA SER A 194 9.69 5.18 -10.86
C SER A 194 9.87 3.67 -10.62
N GLU A 195 10.89 3.31 -9.85
CA GLU A 195 11.16 1.92 -9.45
C GLU A 195 10.24 1.47 -8.32
N ILE A 196 9.71 2.38 -7.50
CA ILE A 196 8.79 2.01 -6.40
C ILE A 196 7.34 1.93 -6.91
N ALA A 197 6.92 2.93 -7.68
CA ALA A 197 5.56 3.15 -8.16
C ALA A 197 5.52 3.30 -9.70
N PRO A 198 5.83 2.25 -10.47
CA PRO A 198 5.91 2.34 -11.93
C PRO A 198 4.58 2.77 -12.57
N VAL A 199 3.44 2.34 -12.00
CA VAL A 199 2.10 2.66 -12.51
C VAL A 199 1.74 4.15 -12.37
N GLU A 200 2.37 4.86 -11.44
CA GLU A 200 2.17 6.31 -11.27
C GLU A 200 2.92 7.13 -12.33
N GLN A 201 3.90 6.53 -13.03
CA GLN A 201 4.64 7.19 -14.09
C GLN A 201 4.17 6.85 -15.51
N GLU A 202 3.46 5.73 -15.69
CA GLU A 202 2.87 5.33 -16.99
C GLU A 202 1.78 6.30 -17.51
N GLY A 203 1.50 7.40 -16.80
CA GLY A 203 0.53 8.42 -17.19
C GLY A 203 1.04 9.87 -17.09
N ALA A 204 2.35 10.07 -16.96
CA ALA A 204 2.98 11.41 -17.04
C ALA A 204 3.31 11.79 -18.48
#